data_AF-A0A7K2YFV2-F1
#
_entry.id   AF-A0A7K2YFV2-F1
#
_cell.length_a   1.000
_cell.length_b   1.000
_cell.length_c   1.000
_cell.angle_alpha   90.00
_cell.angle_beta   90.00
_cell.angle_gamma   90.00
#
_symmetry.space_group_name_H-M   'P 1'
#
loop_
_entity.id
_entity.type
_entity.pdbx_description
1 polymer ?
#
loop_
_entity_poly.entity_id
_entity_poly.type
_entity_poly.pdbx_seq_one_letter_code
_entity_poly.pdbx_strand_id
1 'polypeptide(L)'
;MGFNGDIVVVRAAAPLSELAPHVDTERHRARLLWEAGDGWFATHVHHADDPYAFERPWMTALAAKAASPVLVCWVFETHVAHVQGVSDEGEWEAWLNPGDAAAHLAMSRLELESARSGEDVFSDRGELSRPERYAELRDEVVAGLGRARPRVAAAAVRWAAAAGRIAFAAPIEDVLARNQGESGPHVFGLLAACLGVGAPRFV
;
A
#
# COMPACT_ATOMS: atom_id res chain seq x y z
N MET A 1 6.35 0.64 -18.13
CA MET A 1 7.39 0.67 -17.08
C MET A 1 6.68 0.99 -15.79
N GLY A 2 6.49 -0.03 -14.93
CA GLY A 2 5.78 0.10 -13.65
C GLY A 2 6.56 1.01 -12.70
N PHE A 3 5.83 1.72 -11.85
CA PHE A 3 6.40 2.42 -10.72
C PHE A 3 6.82 1.33 -9.72
N ASN A 4 8.08 0.88 -9.75
CA ASN A 4 8.57 -0.10 -8.78
C ASN A 4 9.11 0.64 -7.57
N GLY A 5 8.25 0.88 -6.58
CA GLY A 5 8.68 1.64 -5.42
C GLY A 5 7.66 1.74 -4.30
N ASP A 6 8.19 1.98 -3.12
CA ASP A 6 7.44 2.26 -1.91
C ASP A 6 7.44 3.76 -1.62
N ILE A 7 6.27 4.31 -1.29
CA ILE A 7 6.18 5.62 -0.65
C ILE A 7 6.09 5.39 0.86
N VAL A 8 7.16 5.75 1.55
CA VAL A 8 7.29 5.58 3.00
C VAL A 8 7.01 6.90 3.70
N VAL A 9 6.04 6.91 4.60
CA VAL A 9 5.63 8.05 5.42
C VAL A 9 5.95 7.78 6.88
N VAL A 10 6.76 8.66 7.47
CA VAL A 10 7.23 8.53 8.85
C VAL A 10 7.49 9.90 9.47
N ARG A 11 7.44 9.99 10.80
CA ARG A 11 7.89 11.17 11.55
C ARG A 11 9.25 10.88 12.18
N ALA A 12 10.24 11.70 11.88
CA ALA A 12 11.55 11.62 12.51
C ALA A 12 12.34 12.93 12.37
N ALA A 13 13.36 13.11 13.21
CA ALA A 13 14.29 14.23 13.10
C ALA A 13 15.42 13.99 12.07
N ALA A 14 15.56 12.75 11.60
CA ALA A 14 16.58 12.32 10.66
C ALA A 14 15.92 11.81 9.36
N PRO A 15 16.61 11.90 8.20
CA PRO A 15 16.10 11.38 6.94
C PRO A 15 15.94 9.85 6.98
N LEU A 16 15.13 9.31 6.06
CA LEU A 16 14.84 7.87 6.00
C LEU A 16 16.10 7.00 5.89
N SER A 17 17.12 7.46 5.16
CA SER A 17 18.39 6.73 4.96
C SER A 17 19.17 6.51 6.26
N GLU A 18 19.03 7.37 7.25
CA GLU A 18 19.66 7.18 8.57
C GLU A 18 18.88 6.17 9.44
N LEU A 19 17.56 6.13 9.30
CA LEU A 19 16.71 5.17 10.01
C LEU A 19 16.79 3.76 9.38
N ALA A 20 16.91 3.72 8.05
CA ALA A 20 16.95 2.52 7.23
C ALA A 20 18.18 2.57 6.30
N PRO A 21 19.37 2.10 6.74
CA PRO A 21 20.63 2.22 5.99
C PRO A 21 20.68 1.52 4.62
N HIS A 22 19.69 0.69 4.31
CA HIS A 22 19.54 0.04 3.00
C HIS A 22 18.83 0.94 1.97
N VAL A 23 18.23 2.05 2.42
CA VAL A 23 17.60 3.09 1.60
C VAL A 23 18.64 4.13 1.18
N ASP A 24 18.43 4.76 0.04
CA ASP A 24 19.33 5.74 -0.60
C ASP A 24 20.66 5.12 -1.05
N THR A 25 20.57 3.87 -1.51
CA THR A 25 21.68 3.13 -2.13
C THR A 25 21.45 3.06 -3.64
N GLU A 26 22.44 2.58 -4.39
CA GLU A 26 22.30 2.39 -5.84
C GLU A 26 21.11 1.49 -6.20
N ARG A 27 20.84 0.47 -5.37
CA ARG A 27 19.73 -0.49 -5.54
C ARG A 27 18.38 0.03 -5.04
N HIS A 28 18.40 0.95 -4.07
CA HIS A 28 17.20 1.49 -3.41
C HIS A 28 17.24 3.02 -3.35
N ARG A 29 17.22 3.66 -4.52
CA ARG A 29 17.33 5.12 -4.61
C ARG A 29 16.14 5.78 -3.93
N ALA A 30 16.42 6.77 -3.09
CA ALA A 30 15.41 7.49 -2.34
C ALA A 30 15.20 8.90 -2.90
N ARG A 31 13.96 9.36 -2.88
CA ARG A 31 13.60 10.74 -3.22
C ARG A 31 12.56 11.26 -2.24
N LEU A 32 12.88 12.34 -1.54
CA LEU A 32 11.90 13.07 -0.74
C LEU A 32 10.78 13.59 -1.66
N LEU A 33 9.54 13.25 -1.32
CA LEU A 33 8.35 13.75 -2.00
C LEU A 33 7.83 15.01 -1.32
N TRP A 34 7.69 14.95 0.00
CA TRP A 34 7.23 16.07 0.81
C TRP A 34 7.67 15.96 2.26
N GLU A 35 7.61 17.09 2.94
CA GLU A 35 7.90 17.25 4.36
C GLU A 35 6.88 18.23 4.96
N ALA A 36 6.38 17.92 6.16
CA ALA A 36 5.49 18.74 6.95
C ALA A 36 6.26 19.36 8.13
N GLY A 37 5.83 20.53 8.59
CA GLY A 37 6.55 21.31 9.61
C GLY A 37 6.63 20.68 11.01
N ASP A 38 5.95 19.56 11.24
CA ASP A 38 5.99 18.79 12.50
C ASP A 38 6.76 17.46 12.38
N GLY A 39 7.63 17.37 11.38
CA GLY A 39 8.62 16.30 11.22
C GLY A 39 8.11 15.08 10.47
N TRP A 40 6.87 15.08 9.97
CA TRP A 40 6.39 14.07 9.04
C TRP A 40 6.96 14.30 7.64
N PHE A 41 7.40 13.24 6.99
CA PHE A 41 7.84 13.31 5.60
C PHE A 41 7.47 12.05 4.84
N ALA A 42 7.38 12.18 3.52
CA ALA A 42 7.27 11.05 2.60
C ALA A 42 8.48 10.94 1.71
N THR A 43 9.01 9.73 1.62
CA THR A 43 10.12 9.38 0.74
C THR A 43 9.67 8.27 -0.20
N HIS A 44 9.85 8.49 -1.50
CA HIS A 44 9.74 7.42 -2.48
C HIS A 44 11.06 6.65 -2.53
N VAL A 45 11.00 5.34 -2.33
CA VAL A 45 12.12 4.42 -2.44
C VAL A 45 11.87 3.56 -3.68
N HIS A 46 12.75 3.66 -4.68
CA HIS A 46 12.66 2.86 -5.89
C HIS A 46 13.35 1.50 -5.70
N HIS A 47 12.70 0.40 -6.05
CA HIS A 47 13.27 -0.96 -5.95
C HIS A 47 13.65 -1.46 -7.34
N ALA A 48 14.95 -1.45 -7.66
CA ALA A 48 15.41 -1.88 -8.98
C ALA A 48 15.24 -3.39 -9.20
N ASP A 49 15.63 -4.22 -8.22
CA ASP A 49 15.73 -5.68 -8.36
C ASP A 49 15.14 -6.47 -7.17
N ASP A 50 14.53 -5.81 -6.19
CA ASP A 50 14.00 -6.46 -4.98
C ASP A 50 12.72 -5.75 -4.48
N PRO A 51 11.55 -6.06 -5.06
CA PRO A 51 10.28 -5.43 -4.68
C PRO A 51 9.77 -5.89 -3.31
N TYR A 52 10.39 -6.89 -2.68
CA TYR A 52 9.98 -7.44 -1.38
C TYR A 52 10.94 -7.10 -0.24
N ALA A 53 11.99 -6.31 -0.50
CA ALA A 53 12.98 -5.90 0.51
C ALA A 53 12.36 -5.12 1.70
N PHE A 54 11.16 -4.57 1.55
CA PHE A 54 10.55 -3.60 2.47
C PHE A 54 9.24 -4.11 3.08
N GLU A 55 9.24 -5.39 3.43
CA GLU A 55 8.11 -6.06 4.07
C GLU A 55 7.92 -5.68 5.55
N ARG A 56 6.89 -6.25 6.15
CA ARG A 56 6.46 -5.98 7.53
C ARG A 56 7.58 -5.98 8.58
N PRO A 57 8.55 -6.92 8.61
CA PRO A 57 9.63 -6.87 9.61
C PRO A 57 10.46 -5.58 9.51
N TRP A 58 10.66 -5.08 8.28
CA TRP A 58 11.34 -3.81 8.04
C TRP A 58 10.51 -2.63 8.54
N MET A 59 9.19 -2.61 8.25
CA MET A 59 8.30 -1.55 8.73
C MET A 59 8.25 -1.47 10.26
N THR A 60 8.17 -2.61 10.95
CA THR A 60 8.18 -2.68 12.42
C THR A 60 9.50 -2.18 12.99
N ALA A 61 10.64 -2.56 12.38
CA ALA A 61 11.95 -2.06 12.78
C ALA A 61 12.08 -0.55 12.55
N LEU A 62 11.53 -0.03 11.45
CA LEU A 62 11.51 1.40 11.15
C LEU A 62 10.65 2.17 12.16
N ALA A 63 9.45 1.69 12.48
CA ALA A 63 8.57 2.31 13.45
C ALA A 63 9.22 2.39 14.85
N ALA A 64 9.90 1.32 15.26
CA ALA A 64 10.65 1.27 16.51
C ALA A 64 11.82 2.28 16.54
N LYS A 65 12.59 2.39 15.45
CA LYS A 65 13.70 3.36 15.35
C LYS A 65 13.22 4.81 15.29
N ALA A 66 12.13 5.07 14.58
CA ALA A 66 11.53 6.39 14.46
C ALA A 66 10.77 6.82 15.72
N ALA A 67 10.46 5.86 16.63
CA ALA A 67 9.54 6.06 17.75
C ALA A 67 8.22 6.71 17.28
N SER A 68 7.72 6.26 16.13
CA SER A 68 6.55 6.80 15.46
C SER A 68 5.88 5.74 14.58
N PRO A 69 4.55 5.80 14.42
CA PRO A 69 3.87 5.00 13.41
C PRO A 69 4.45 5.23 12.00
N VAL A 70 4.40 4.18 11.19
CA VAL A 70 4.88 4.16 9.81
C VAL A 70 3.72 3.78 8.89
N LEU A 71 3.62 4.47 7.75
CA LEU A 71 2.68 4.19 6.69
C LEU A 71 3.46 3.98 5.39
N VAL A 72 3.25 2.87 4.71
CA VAL A 72 3.91 2.53 3.45
C VAL A 72 2.86 2.29 2.38
N CYS A 73 3.13 2.78 1.18
CA CYS A 73 2.33 2.52 -0.01
C CYS A 73 3.23 1.91 -1.08
N TRP A 74 3.06 0.61 -1.30
CA TRP A 74 3.65 -0.09 -2.42
C TRP A 74 2.80 0.15 -3.66
N VAL A 75 3.33 0.88 -4.61
CA VAL A 75 2.67 1.12 -5.90
C VAL A 75 3.11 0.00 -6.84
N PHE A 76 2.17 -0.78 -7.35
CA PHE A 76 2.44 -1.87 -8.31
C PHE A 76 2.48 -1.31 -9.74
N GLU A 77 1.40 -0.62 -10.08
CA GLU A 77 1.20 0.03 -11.37
C GLU A 77 0.73 1.45 -11.13
N THR A 78 0.63 2.26 -12.19
CA THR A 78 0.22 3.67 -12.08
C THR A 78 -1.04 3.86 -11.25
N HIS A 79 -1.98 2.90 -11.25
CA HIS A 79 -3.29 3.01 -10.64
C HIS A 79 -3.56 2.04 -9.48
N VAL A 80 -2.68 1.07 -9.21
CA VAL A 80 -2.89 0.04 -8.17
C VAL A 80 -1.80 0.14 -7.13
N ALA A 81 -2.21 0.24 -5.87
CA ALA A 81 -1.27 0.30 -4.76
C ALA A 81 -1.79 -0.45 -3.52
N HIS A 82 -0.87 -1.06 -2.80
CA HIS A 82 -1.09 -1.70 -1.52
C HIS A 82 -0.57 -0.79 -0.42
N VAL A 83 -1.39 -0.51 0.58
CA VAL A 83 -1.05 0.39 1.69
C VAL A 83 -1.02 -0.42 2.97
N GLN A 84 0.00 -0.18 3.79
CA GLN A 84 0.18 -0.80 5.08
C GLN A 84 0.49 0.26 6.14
N GLY A 85 -0.16 0.19 7.30
CA GLY A 85 0.14 1.02 8.46
C GLY A 85 0.56 0.18 9.65
N VAL A 86 1.68 0.54 10.28
CA VAL A 86 2.22 -0.12 11.48
C VAL A 86 2.35 0.90 12.61
N SER A 87 1.86 0.52 13.79
CA SER A 87 1.90 1.30 15.03
C SER A 87 1.86 0.37 16.25
N ASP A 88 2.03 0.92 17.46
CA ASP A 88 1.89 0.14 18.70
C ASP A 88 0.46 -0.39 18.94
N GLU A 89 -0.55 0.21 18.30
CA GLU A 89 -1.96 -0.23 18.30
C GLU A 89 -2.23 -1.38 17.31
N GLY A 90 -1.17 -1.88 16.66
CA GLY A 90 -1.20 -2.95 15.69
C GLY A 90 -1.08 -2.48 14.24
N GLU A 91 -1.50 -3.38 13.36
CA GLU A 91 -1.23 -3.33 11.93
C GLU A 91 -2.54 -3.29 11.14
N TRP A 92 -2.51 -2.64 9.97
CA TRP A 92 -3.60 -2.71 9.00
C TRP A 92 -3.08 -2.62 7.57
N GLU A 93 -3.87 -3.11 6.63
CA GLU A 93 -3.56 -3.03 5.21
C GLU A 93 -4.82 -2.82 4.37
N ALA A 94 -4.62 -2.19 3.21
CA ALA A 94 -5.67 -1.86 2.26
C ALA A 94 -5.14 -1.87 0.82
N TRP A 95 -6.04 -2.03 -0.14
CA TRP A 95 -5.74 -1.82 -1.55
C TRP A 95 -6.41 -0.54 -2.03
N LEU A 96 -5.64 0.34 -2.66
CA LEU A 96 -6.14 1.48 -3.41
C LEU A 96 -6.54 1.03 -4.81
N ASN A 97 -7.62 1.62 -5.34
CA ASN A 97 -8.26 1.17 -6.57
C ASN A 97 -8.69 -0.31 -6.49
N PRO A 98 -9.72 -0.62 -5.67
CA PRO A 98 -10.09 -1.98 -5.33
C PRO A 98 -10.57 -2.81 -6.52
N GLY A 99 -11.02 -2.19 -7.62
CA GLY A 99 -11.40 -2.87 -8.85
C GLY A 99 -10.19 -3.45 -9.58
N ASP A 100 -9.19 -2.62 -9.86
CA ASP A 100 -7.96 -3.09 -10.51
C ASP A 100 -7.15 -3.98 -9.57
N ALA A 101 -7.08 -3.65 -8.27
CA ALA A 101 -6.48 -4.52 -7.27
C ALA A 101 -7.13 -5.92 -7.24
N ALA A 102 -8.46 -6.00 -7.38
CA ALA A 102 -9.15 -7.29 -7.44
C ALA A 102 -8.77 -8.10 -8.68
N ALA A 103 -8.52 -7.44 -9.82
CA ALA A 103 -8.06 -8.11 -11.03
C ALA A 103 -6.67 -8.75 -10.85
N HIS A 104 -5.74 -8.03 -10.21
CA HIS A 104 -4.41 -8.56 -9.87
C HIS A 104 -4.49 -9.71 -8.86
N LEU A 105 -5.23 -9.53 -7.77
CA LEU A 105 -5.38 -10.53 -6.72
C LEU A 105 -6.08 -11.81 -7.23
N ALA A 106 -7.04 -11.67 -8.14
CA ALA A 106 -7.68 -12.81 -8.79
C ALA A 106 -6.69 -13.58 -9.68
N MET A 107 -5.85 -12.88 -10.43
CA MET A 107 -4.80 -13.50 -11.24
C MET A 107 -3.81 -14.28 -10.35
N SER A 108 -3.32 -13.67 -9.27
CA SER A 108 -2.40 -14.36 -8.34
C SER A 108 -3.04 -15.60 -7.69
N ARG A 109 -4.36 -15.58 -7.42
CA ARG A 109 -5.07 -16.78 -6.94
C ARG A 109 -5.13 -17.88 -7.99
N LEU A 110 -5.40 -17.51 -9.24
CA LEU A 110 -5.42 -18.44 -10.37
C LEU A 110 -4.04 -19.11 -10.56
N GLU A 111 -2.96 -18.31 -10.49
CA GLU A 111 -1.59 -18.81 -10.54
C GLU A 111 -1.28 -19.79 -9.41
N LEU A 112 -1.75 -19.51 -8.19
CA LEU A 112 -1.60 -20.41 -7.05
C LEU A 112 -2.44 -21.69 -7.18
N GLU A 113 -3.66 -21.61 -7.72
CA GLU A 113 -4.54 -22.76 -8.00
C GLU A 113 -3.88 -23.67 -9.04
N SER A 114 -3.39 -23.10 -10.14
CA SER A 114 -2.70 -23.81 -11.22
C SER A 114 -1.34 -24.41 -10.80
N ALA A 115 -0.54 -23.68 -10.01
CA ALA A 115 0.70 -24.21 -9.46
C ALA A 115 0.49 -25.46 -8.58
N ARG A 116 -0.67 -25.56 -7.90
CA ARG A 116 -1.03 -26.72 -7.08
C ARG A 116 -1.54 -27.90 -7.91
N SER A 117 -2.21 -27.66 -9.03
CA SER A 117 -2.69 -28.71 -9.93
C SER A 117 -1.59 -29.23 -10.87
N GLY A 118 -0.48 -28.50 -11.01
CA GLY A 118 0.58 -28.79 -11.97
C GLY A 118 0.21 -28.43 -13.41
N GLU A 119 -0.90 -27.70 -13.59
CA GLU A 119 -1.32 -27.16 -14.89
C GLU A 119 -0.71 -25.77 -15.08
N ASP A 120 -0.28 -25.44 -16.29
CA ASP A 120 0.16 -24.09 -16.64
C ASP A 120 -1.07 -23.21 -16.92
N VAL A 121 -1.22 -22.15 -16.13
CA VAL A 121 -2.27 -21.12 -16.22
C VAL A 121 -2.41 -20.58 -17.65
N PHE A 122 -1.29 -20.44 -18.36
CA PHE A 122 -1.18 -19.83 -19.68
C PHE A 122 -1.26 -20.84 -20.83
N SER A 123 -1.39 -22.14 -20.54
CA SER A 123 -1.58 -23.14 -21.58
C SER A 123 -2.96 -23.01 -22.25
N ASP A 124 -3.12 -23.53 -23.47
CA ASP A 124 -4.39 -23.53 -24.22
C ASP A 124 -5.55 -24.24 -23.47
N ARG A 125 -5.23 -25.00 -22.40
CA ARG A 125 -6.18 -25.67 -21.50
C ARG A 125 -6.14 -25.15 -20.06
N GLY A 126 -5.27 -24.18 -19.78
CA GLY A 126 -5.04 -23.59 -18.46
C GLY A 126 -6.20 -22.72 -17.99
N GLU A 127 -6.21 -22.31 -16.73
CA GLU A 127 -7.35 -21.61 -16.14
C GLU A 127 -7.66 -20.24 -16.79
N LEU A 128 -6.72 -19.60 -17.50
CA LEU A 128 -7.00 -18.42 -18.32
C LEU A 128 -7.91 -18.69 -19.53
N SER A 129 -8.06 -19.96 -19.92
CA SER A 129 -9.07 -20.40 -20.90
C SER A 129 -10.49 -20.49 -20.32
N ARG A 130 -10.65 -20.26 -18.99
CA ARG A 130 -11.94 -20.24 -18.26
C ARG A 130 -12.24 -18.82 -17.77
N PRO A 131 -12.65 -17.90 -18.66
CA PRO A 131 -12.90 -16.50 -18.30
C PRO A 131 -13.98 -16.34 -17.21
N GLU A 132 -14.91 -17.31 -17.07
CA GLU A 132 -15.90 -17.29 -16.00
C GLU A 132 -15.25 -17.46 -14.62
N ARG A 133 -14.28 -18.37 -14.48
CA ARG A 133 -13.60 -18.62 -13.19
C ARG A 133 -12.80 -17.41 -12.73
N TYR A 134 -12.09 -16.77 -13.66
CA TYR A 134 -11.39 -15.52 -13.37
C TYR A 134 -12.35 -14.41 -12.94
N ALA A 135 -13.49 -14.25 -13.64
CA ALA A 135 -14.51 -13.27 -13.28
C ALA A 135 -15.11 -13.53 -11.89
N GLU A 136 -15.42 -14.79 -11.56
CA GLU A 136 -15.89 -15.20 -10.23
C GLU A 136 -14.89 -14.82 -9.14
N LEU A 137 -13.61 -15.18 -9.31
CA LEU A 137 -12.55 -14.86 -8.36
C LEU A 137 -12.39 -13.35 -8.16
N ARG A 138 -12.42 -12.58 -9.25
CA ARG A 138 -12.36 -11.12 -9.17
C ARG A 138 -13.53 -10.55 -8.37
N ASP A 139 -14.74 -10.98 -8.65
CA ASP A 139 -15.94 -10.48 -7.97
C ASP A 139 -15.97 -10.88 -6.48
N GLU A 140 -15.47 -12.09 -6.15
CA GLU A 140 -15.24 -12.52 -4.77
C GLU A 140 -14.24 -11.61 -4.03
N VAL A 141 -13.14 -11.24 -4.69
CA VAL A 141 -12.13 -10.34 -4.12
C VAL A 141 -12.71 -8.94 -3.93
N VAL A 142 -13.40 -8.37 -4.92
CA VAL A 142 -14.08 -7.07 -4.79
C VAL A 142 -15.03 -7.07 -3.59
N ALA A 143 -15.87 -8.11 -3.46
CA ALA A 143 -16.80 -8.23 -2.35
C ALA A 143 -16.06 -8.37 -1.01
N GLY A 144 -14.94 -9.10 -0.98
CA GLY A 144 -14.07 -9.23 0.19
C GLY A 144 -13.47 -7.90 0.63
N LEU A 145 -12.87 -7.15 -0.30
CA LEU A 145 -12.32 -5.82 -0.06
C LEU A 145 -13.41 -4.85 0.44
N GLY A 146 -14.59 -4.88 -0.19
CA GLY A 146 -15.75 -4.09 0.22
C GLY A 146 -16.20 -4.37 1.66
N ARG A 147 -16.30 -5.66 2.04
CA ARG A 147 -16.65 -6.06 3.41
C ARG A 147 -15.59 -5.70 4.45
N ALA A 148 -14.31 -5.75 4.07
CA ALA A 148 -13.21 -5.44 4.97
C ALA A 148 -13.05 -3.94 5.23
N ARG A 149 -13.49 -3.08 4.29
CA ARG A 149 -13.23 -1.64 4.28
C ARG A 149 -13.58 -0.92 5.59
N PRO A 150 -14.75 -1.10 6.24
CA PRO A 150 -15.05 -0.38 7.48
C PRO A 150 -14.11 -0.77 8.63
N ARG A 151 -13.72 -2.06 8.70
CA ARG A 151 -12.76 -2.55 9.70
C ARG A 151 -11.38 -1.95 9.48
N VAL A 152 -10.95 -1.86 8.21
CA VAL A 152 -9.67 -1.26 7.82
C VAL A 152 -9.64 0.23 8.14
N ALA A 153 -10.71 0.97 7.81
CA ALA A 153 -10.81 2.39 8.15
C ALA A 153 -10.78 2.62 9.67
N ALA A 154 -11.46 1.80 10.46
CA ALA A 154 -11.38 1.88 11.91
C ALA A 154 -9.97 1.60 12.45
N ALA A 155 -9.22 0.69 11.83
CA ALA A 155 -7.82 0.43 12.19
C ALA A 155 -6.90 1.60 11.80
N ALA A 156 -7.12 2.20 10.63
CA ALA A 156 -6.41 3.38 10.18
C ALA A 156 -6.67 4.61 11.10
N VAL A 157 -7.88 4.75 11.65
CA VAL A 157 -8.17 5.75 12.68
C VAL A 157 -7.37 5.52 13.96
N ARG A 158 -7.26 4.26 14.44
CA ARG A 158 -6.41 3.95 15.61
C ARG A 158 -4.94 4.22 15.33
N TRP A 159 -4.46 3.88 14.14
CA TRP A 159 -3.12 4.21 13.68
C TRP A 159 -2.87 5.73 13.70
N ALA A 160 -3.82 6.53 13.21
CA ALA A 160 -3.73 7.99 13.25
C ALA A 160 -3.70 8.52 14.70
N ALA A 161 -4.50 7.93 15.59
CA ALA A 161 -4.47 8.29 17.01
C ALA A 161 -3.10 8.00 17.66
N ALA A 162 -2.49 6.84 17.34
CA ALA A 162 -1.13 6.52 17.77
C ALA A 162 -0.08 7.50 17.20
N ALA A 163 -0.36 8.09 16.03
CA ALA A 163 0.45 9.14 15.43
C ALA A 163 0.21 10.54 16.05
N GLY A 164 -0.69 10.65 17.03
CA GLY A 164 -1.09 11.93 17.63
C GLY A 164 -1.99 12.77 16.71
N ARG A 165 -2.71 12.13 15.78
CA ARG A 165 -3.60 12.76 14.81
C ARG A 165 -5.06 12.44 15.09
N ILE A 166 -5.93 13.32 14.61
CA ILE A 166 -7.37 13.09 14.58
C ILE A 166 -7.74 12.71 13.15
N ALA A 167 -8.35 11.54 13.00
CA ALA A 167 -8.87 11.05 11.72
C ALA A 167 -10.27 10.49 11.91
N PHE A 168 -11.04 10.44 10.83
CA PHE A 168 -12.41 9.94 10.83
C PHE A 168 -12.54 8.78 9.83
N ALA A 169 -13.31 7.76 10.20
CA ALA A 169 -13.45 6.56 9.39
C ALA A 169 -14.10 6.85 8.02
N ALA A 170 -15.16 7.66 7.98
CA ALA A 170 -15.91 7.90 6.73
C ALA A 170 -15.06 8.47 5.58
N PRO A 171 -14.26 9.56 5.77
CA PRO A 171 -13.34 10.02 4.72
C PRO A 171 -12.32 8.97 4.27
N ILE A 172 -11.84 8.14 5.20
CA ILE A 172 -10.90 7.05 4.87
C ILE A 172 -11.62 5.99 4.02
N GLU A 173 -12.83 5.59 4.41
CA GLU A 173 -13.64 4.65 3.63
C GLU A 173 -13.92 5.18 2.22
N ASP A 174 -14.23 6.47 2.07
CA ASP A 174 -14.45 7.10 0.76
C ASP A 174 -13.19 7.02 -0.12
N VAL A 175 -12.01 7.30 0.44
CA VAL A 175 -10.74 7.16 -0.29
C VAL A 175 -10.47 5.70 -0.66
N LEU A 176 -10.67 4.75 0.26
CA LEU A 176 -10.50 3.31 0.00
C LEU A 176 -11.55 2.74 -0.98
N ALA A 177 -12.65 3.46 -1.21
CA ALA A 177 -13.68 3.09 -2.17
C ALA A 177 -13.41 3.63 -3.59
N ARG A 178 -12.47 4.57 -3.75
CA ARG A 178 -12.18 5.20 -5.04
C ARG A 178 -11.70 4.15 -6.05
N ASN A 179 -12.38 4.10 -7.18
CA ASN A 179 -12.12 3.18 -8.29
C ASN A 179 -11.90 3.94 -9.61
N GLN A 180 -11.39 5.16 -9.52
CA GLN A 180 -11.23 6.04 -10.66
C GLN A 180 -9.77 5.93 -11.11
N GLY A 181 -9.50 5.97 -12.42
CA GLY A 181 -8.15 5.86 -13.02
C GLY A 181 -7.18 7.00 -12.65
N GLU A 182 -7.34 7.56 -11.45
CA GLU A 182 -6.38 8.35 -10.69
C GLU A 182 -5.15 7.51 -10.39
N SER A 183 -3.99 8.15 -10.24
CA SER A 183 -2.77 7.42 -9.92
C SER A 183 -2.76 6.96 -8.46
N GLY A 184 -2.23 5.77 -8.19
CA GLY A 184 -2.03 5.22 -6.84
C GLY A 184 -1.33 6.21 -5.90
N PRO A 185 -0.24 6.88 -6.32
CA PRO A 185 0.38 7.94 -5.53
C PRO A 185 -0.54 9.11 -5.16
N HIS A 186 -1.45 9.52 -6.07
CA HIS A 186 -2.41 10.58 -5.79
C HIS A 186 -3.43 10.14 -4.74
N VAL A 187 -4.06 8.97 -4.93
CA VAL A 187 -5.03 8.41 -3.98
C VAL A 187 -4.38 8.17 -2.62
N PHE A 188 -3.12 7.74 -2.61
CA PHE A 188 -2.34 7.62 -1.37
C PHE A 188 -2.11 8.97 -0.68
N GLY A 189 -1.84 10.04 -1.44
CA GLY A 189 -1.78 11.40 -0.92
C GLY A 189 -3.08 11.84 -0.24
N LEU A 190 -4.24 11.51 -0.84
CA LEU A 190 -5.55 11.75 -0.23
C LEU A 190 -5.72 10.97 1.07
N LEU A 191 -5.32 9.69 1.10
CA LEU A 191 -5.37 8.88 2.31
C LEU A 191 -4.48 9.46 3.41
N ALA A 192 -3.23 9.84 3.08
CA ALA A 192 -2.31 10.47 4.01
C ALA A 192 -2.87 11.80 4.56
N ALA A 193 -3.58 12.57 3.73
CA ALA A 193 -4.28 13.79 4.17
C ALA A 193 -5.43 13.48 5.13
N CYS A 194 -6.26 12.46 4.86
CA CYS A 194 -7.31 12.01 5.78
C CYS A 194 -6.76 11.53 7.13
N LEU A 195 -5.54 10.98 7.14
CA LEU A 195 -4.83 10.56 8.35
C LEU A 195 -4.11 11.71 9.08
N GLY A 196 -4.11 12.92 8.50
CA GLY A 196 -3.45 14.10 9.08
C GLY A 196 -1.93 14.05 9.01
N VAL A 197 -1.35 13.19 8.18
CA VAL A 197 0.12 13.08 8.00
C VAL A 197 0.58 13.60 6.63
N GLY A 198 -0.32 13.78 5.66
CA GLY A 198 -0.01 14.25 4.32
C GLY A 198 0.14 15.77 4.19
N ALA A 199 0.93 16.20 3.21
CA ALA A 199 1.05 17.62 2.85
C ALA A 199 -0.08 18.07 1.90
N PRO A 200 -0.69 19.26 2.11
CA PRO A 200 -1.82 19.75 1.32
C PRO A 200 -1.51 20.06 -0.16
N ARG A 201 -0.25 19.87 -0.62
CA ARG A 201 0.20 20.20 -1.99
C ARG A 201 0.18 19.04 -2.97
N PHE A 202 -0.28 17.85 -2.56
CA PHE A 202 -0.40 16.66 -3.40
C PHE A 202 -1.86 16.25 -3.68
N VAL A 203 -2.81 17.13 -3.33
CA VAL A 203 -4.24 17.04 -3.68
C VAL A 203 -4.50 17.81 -4.96
#